data_AF-G1WKI7-F1
#
_entry.id   AF-G1WKI7-F1
#
_cell.length_a   1.000
_cell.length_b   1.000
_cell.length_c   1.000
_cell.angle_alpha   90.00
_cell.angle_beta   90.00
_cell.angle_gamma   90.00
#
_symmetry.space_group_name_H-M   'P 1'
#
loop_
_entity.id
_entity.type
_entity.pdbx_description
1 polymer ?
#
loop_
_entity_poly.entity_id
_entity_poly.type
_entity_poly.pdbx_seq_one_letter_code
_entity_poly.pdbx_strand_id
1 'polypeptide(L)'
;MSMGLSLWGYEVRQGTVLYLALEDNHRRLQERLYRMFGVESTGNLFFAIGAKQLGGGLEEQLKGFVREHTDTRLIIIDTLQKIREAGAEKYSYANDYEVITKLKRFADISGVCLLVVHHTRKQQADDKFDMISGTNGLLGAADGAFLLQKERRADNAATLDISGRDQQDQRLYLKRDEERLVWELERRETELRQEPPDPVLEAVAALVTAERPEWRGTATELVAALGLDMKPNALAMRLNVRAWRLSYEYHIHYESARTHAGRSIKLTLEEPQA
;
A
#
# COMPACT_ATOMS: atom_id res chain seq x y z
N MET A 1 6.07 8.42 -2.41
CA MET A 1 5.05 8.13 -3.44
C MET A 1 4.91 9.30 -4.40
N SER A 2 4.43 10.49 -4.01
CA SER A 2 4.28 11.60 -4.97
C SER A 2 5.58 12.04 -5.67
N MET A 3 6.71 11.92 -4.98
CA MET A 3 8.06 12.27 -5.49
C MET A 3 8.95 11.06 -5.85
N GLY A 4 8.48 9.82 -5.70
CA GLY A 4 9.34 8.62 -5.91
C GLY A 4 10.51 8.45 -4.92
N LEU A 5 10.67 9.35 -3.93
CA LEU A 5 11.80 9.29 -3.00
C LEU A 5 11.80 8.00 -2.16
N SER A 6 12.94 7.32 -2.15
CA SER A 6 13.18 6.14 -1.31
C SER A 6 12.95 6.46 0.16
N LEU A 7 12.30 5.55 0.88
CA LEU A 7 12.01 5.69 2.30
C LEU A 7 12.71 4.56 3.06
N TRP A 8 13.63 4.90 3.96
CA TRP A 8 14.34 3.93 4.82
C TRP A 8 14.98 2.75 4.06
N GLY A 9 15.52 3.02 2.87
CA GLY A 9 16.14 2.02 2.00
C GLY A 9 15.16 1.22 1.15
N TYR A 10 13.85 1.51 1.22
CA TYR A 10 12.86 0.95 0.31
C TYR A 10 12.71 1.87 -0.91
N GLU A 11 12.78 1.29 -2.10
CA GLU A 11 12.40 1.98 -3.33
C GLU A 11 10.90 2.28 -3.33
N VAL A 12 10.56 3.47 -3.81
CA VAL A 12 9.20 3.99 -3.76
C VAL A 12 8.77 4.37 -5.16
N ARG A 13 7.79 3.65 -5.70
CA ARG A 13 7.24 3.96 -7.02
C ARG A 13 6.55 5.33 -7.00
N GLN A 14 6.87 6.17 -7.98
CA GLN A 14 6.19 7.43 -8.13
C GLN A 14 4.72 7.22 -8.55
N GLY A 15 3.83 8.08 -8.06
CA GLY A 15 2.48 8.17 -8.57
C GLY A 15 1.60 9.12 -7.77
N THR A 16 0.40 9.37 -8.29
CA THR A 16 -0.56 10.29 -7.66
C THR A 16 -0.99 9.81 -6.27
N VAL A 17 -1.04 10.76 -5.33
CA VAL A 17 -1.47 10.57 -3.94
C VAL A 17 -2.61 11.53 -3.62
N LEU A 18 -3.70 11.01 -3.07
CA LEU A 18 -4.78 11.81 -2.47
C LEU A 18 -4.69 11.74 -0.95
N TYR A 19 -4.65 12.89 -0.27
CA TYR A 19 -4.75 12.97 1.19
C TYR A 19 -5.99 13.75 1.62
N LEU A 20 -6.95 13.03 2.19
CA LEU A 20 -8.14 13.58 2.81
C LEU A 20 -7.82 13.92 4.27
N ALA A 21 -7.42 15.17 4.52
CA ALA A 21 -7.04 15.71 5.83
C ALA A 21 -8.27 16.33 6.53
N LEU A 22 -9.20 15.49 6.94
CA LEU A 22 -10.56 15.83 7.38
C LEU A 22 -10.65 16.42 8.80
N GLU A 23 -9.56 16.40 9.55
CA GLU A 23 -9.43 17.07 10.86
C GLU A 23 -8.59 18.34 10.82
N ASP A 24 -7.93 18.61 9.70
CA ASP A 24 -7.06 19.76 9.52
C ASP A 24 -7.78 20.94 8.85
N ASN A 25 -7.11 22.09 8.81
CA ASN A 25 -7.53 23.23 8.01
C ASN A 25 -6.41 23.65 7.06
N HIS A 26 -6.75 24.42 6.02
CA HIS A 26 -5.81 24.86 4.99
C HIS A 26 -4.53 25.46 5.58
N ARG A 27 -4.65 26.35 6.58
CA ARG A 27 -3.49 27.01 7.21
C ARG A 27 -2.54 26.02 7.86
N ARG A 28 -3.07 25.10 8.68
CA ARG A 28 -2.28 24.08 9.39
C ARG A 28 -1.61 23.12 8.41
N LEU A 29 -2.34 22.70 7.38
CA LEU A 29 -1.83 21.79 6.36
C LEU A 29 -0.70 22.46 5.57
N GLN A 30 -0.89 23.69 5.11
CA GLN A 30 0.13 24.46 4.40
C GLN A 30 1.40 24.67 5.23
N GLU A 31 1.25 25.03 6.51
CA GLU A 31 2.38 25.19 7.43
C GLU A 31 3.15 23.88 7.62
N ARG A 32 2.44 22.75 7.73
CA ARG A 32 3.06 21.42 7.86
C ARG A 32 3.81 21.01 6.60
N LEU A 33 3.19 21.19 5.42
CA LEU A 33 3.81 20.86 4.14
C LEU A 33 5.06 21.69 3.89
N TYR A 34 5.02 22.98 4.22
CA TYR A 34 6.17 23.86 4.09
C TYR A 34 7.34 23.40 4.98
N ARG A 35 7.08 22.96 6.22
CA ARG A 35 8.15 22.43 7.09
C ARG A 35 8.70 21.09 6.62
N MET A 36 7.86 20.24 6.04
CA MET A 36 8.26 18.91 5.56
C MET A 36 9.03 18.94 4.24
N PHE A 37 8.61 19.80 3.30
CA PHE A 37 9.07 19.79 1.90
C PHE A 37 9.64 21.14 1.41
N GLY A 38 9.58 22.19 2.22
CA GLY A 38 9.97 23.54 1.81
C GLY A 38 9.03 24.12 0.74
N VAL A 39 9.61 24.70 -0.31
CA VAL A 39 8.89 25.36 -1.43
C VAL A 39 8.64 24.39 -2.59
N GLU A 40 9.22 23.18 -2.56
CA GLU A 40 9.04 22.19 -3.61
C GLU A 40 7.60 21.67 -3.61
N SER A 41 6.83 22.12 -4.60
CA SER A 41 5.47 21.65 -4.85
C SER A 41 5.52 20.26 -5.47
N THR A 42 4.70 19.35 -4.95
CA THR A 42 4.51 18.02 -5.52
C THR A 42 3.26 18.01 -6.39
N GLY A 43 3.43 18.08 -7.71
CA GLY A 43 2.32 18.08 -8.67
C GLY A 43 1.40 16.84 -8.57
N ASN A 44 1.91 15.76 -7.97
CA ASN A 44 1.21 14.48 -7.82
C ASN A 44 0.60 14.29 -6.42
N LEU A 45 0.53 15.33 -5.59
CA LEU A 45 -0.05 15.25 -4.24
C LEU A 45 -1.26 16.17 -4.13
N PHE A 46 -2.43 15.55 -4.01
CA PHE A 46 -3.71 16.24 -3.91
C PHE A 46 -4.22 16.20 -2.47
N PHE A 47 -4.71 17.34 -1.99
CA PHE A 47 -5.26 17.46 -0.65
C PHE A 47 -6.72 17.85 -0.68
N ALA A 48 -7.50 17.27 0.21
CA ALA A 48 -8.86 17.74 0.48
C ALA A 48 -9.08 17.79 2.00
N ILE A 49 -9.64 18.90 2.50
CA ILE A 49 -10.04 19.05 3.91
C ILE A 49 -11.50 18.64 4.15
N GLY A 50 -12.13 18.01 3.15
CA GLY A 50 -13.52 17.57 3.20
C GLY A 50 -13.73 16.36 2.29
N ALA A 51 -14.62 15.47 2.71
CA ALA A 51 -15.02 14.30 1.96
C ALA A 51 -16.49 13.99 2.24
N LYS A 52 -17.12 13.28 1.32
CA LYS A 52 -18.44 12.69 1.55
C LYS A 52 -18.34 11.58 2.60
N GLN A 53 -19.47 11.25 3.20
CA GLN A 53 -19.55 10.11 4.11
C GLN A 53 -19.66 8.79 3.32
N LEU A 54 -19.27 7.69 3.94
CA LEU A 54 -19.64 6.34 3.53
C LEU A 54 -21.17 6.25 3.42
N GLY A 55 -21.68 5.53 2.43
CA GLY A 55 -23.11 5.52 2.09
C GLY A 55 -23.66 6.84 1.52
N GLY A 56 -23.00 7.97 1.75
CA GLY A 56 -23.33 9.31 1.25
C GLY A 56 -22.54 9.75 0.00
N GLY A 57 -21.91 8.81 -0.71
CA GLY A 57 -21.22 9.07 -1.98
C GLY A 57 -19.70 9.17 -1.92
N LEU A 58 -19.06 8.75 -0.81
CA LEU A 58 -17.59 8.70 -0.71
C LEU A 58 -16.99 7.77 -1.78
N GLU A 59 -17.58 6.61 -2.02
CA GLU A 59 -17.04 5.63 -2.97
C GLU A 59 -17.00 6.20 -4.39
N GLU A 60 -18.06 6.89 -4.80
CA GLU A 60 -18.16 7.59 -6.08
C GLU A 60 -17.16 8.74 -6.18
N GLN A 61 -16.93 9.46 -5.07
CA GLN A 61 -15.90 10.50 -5.00
C GLN A 61 -14.51 9.92 -5.24
N LEU A 62 -14.16 8.82 -4.55
CA LEU A 62 -12.86 8.17 -4.69
C LEU A 62 -12.68 7.55 -6.09
N LYS A 63 -13.73 6.89 -6.62
CA LYS A 63 -13.73 6.37 -8.00
C LYS A 63 -13.55 7.47 -9.04
N GLY A 64 -14.20 8.61 -8.84
CA GLY A 64 -14.05 9.79 -9.69
C GLY A 64 -12.60 10.25 -9.75
N PHE A 65 -11.95 10.36 -8.58
CA PHE A 65 -10.55 10.74 -8.48
C PHE A 65 -9.61 9.74 -9.17
N VAL A 66 -9.75 8.44 -8.91
CA VAL A 66 -8.91 7.40 -9.54
C VAL A 66 -9.10 7.37 -11.06
N ARG A 67 -10.31 7.67 -11.56
CA ARG A 67 -10.57 7.75 -13.01
C ARG A 67 -9.90 8.97 -13.65
N GLU A 68 -9.85 10.09 -12.94
CA GLU A 68 -9.19 11.32 -13.41
C GLU A 68 -7.67 11.21 -13.33
N HIS A 69 -7.16 10.56 -12.28
CA HIS A 69 -5.74 10.35 -12.01
C HIS A 69 -5.40 8.85 -12.12
N THR A 70 -5.27 8.35 -13.34
CA THR A 70 -5.08 6.91 -13.61
C THR A 70 -3.78 6.33 -13.03
N ASP A 71 -2.82 7.17 -12.67
CA ASP A 71 -1.57 6.80 -12.00
C ASP A 71 -1.67 6.86 -10.46
N THR A 72 -2.88 6.98 -9.90
CA THR A 72 -3.10 6.99 -8.45
C THR A 72 -2.56 5.71 -7.84
N ARG A 73 -1.69 5.84 -6.83
CA ARG A 73 -1.11 4.71 -6.10
C ARG A 73 -1.52 4.66 -4.63
N LEU A 74 -1.84 5.81 -4.04
CA LEU A 74 -2.15 5.91 -2.62
C LEU A 74 -3.27 6.91 -2.36
N ILE A 75 -4.25 6.50 -1.57
CA ILE A 75 -5.27 7.38 -0.99
C ILE A 75 -5.16 7.27 0.52
N ILE A 76 -5.07 8.42 1.20
CA ILE A 76 -4.99 8.51 2.66
C ILE A 76 -6.26 9.18 3.17
N ILE A 77 -6.95 8.55 4.12
CA ILE A 77 -8.12 9.08 4.80
C ILE A 77 -7.78 9.36 6.25
N ASP A 78 -7.77 10.64 6.64
CA ASP A 78 -7.40 11.08 7.98
C ASP A 78 -8.46 12.04 8.55
N THR A 79 -9.43 11.58 9.33
CA THR A 79 -9.54 10.27 9.99
C THR A 79 -10.78 9.49 9.55
N LEU A 80 -10.79 8.18 9.83
CA LEU A 80 -11.95 7.30 9.64
C LEU A 80 -13.22 7.86 10.28
N GLN A 81 -13.09 8.53 11.42
CA GLN A 81 -14.22 9.07 12.17
C GLN A 81 -15.03 10.08 11.36
N LYS A 82 -14.38 10.85 10.47
CA LYS A 82 -15.01 11.92 9.70
C LYS A 82 -15.82 11.42 8.49
N ILE A 83 -15.52 10.22 8.00
CA ILE A 83 -16.21 9.63 6.85
C ILE A 83 -17.33 8.66 7.24
N ARG A 84 -17.54 8.39 8.52
CA ARG A 84 -18.63 7.52 8.97
C ARG A 84 -19.99 8.21 8.81
N GLU A 85 -21.02 7.42 8.57
CA GLU A 85 -22.41 7.89 8.50
C GLU A 85 -22.84 8.55 9.81
N ALA A 86 -23.50 9.70 9.71
CA ALA A 86 -24.08 10.36 10.87
C ALA A 86 -25.24 9.52 11.44
N GLY A 87 -25.16 9.17 12.72
CA GLY A 87 -26.20 8.40 13.39
C GLY A 87 -26.03 6.88 13.31
N ALA A 88 -24.87 6.37 12.90
CA ALA A 88 -24.51 4.96 13.13
C ALA A 88 -24.48 4.69 14.65
N GLU A 89 -25.64 4.29 15.19
CA GLU A 89 -25.83 4.02 16.61
C GLU A 89 -24.91 2.88 17.05
N LYS A 90 -24.05 3.21 18.02
CA LYS A 90 -23.04 2.37 18.68
C LYS A 90 -21.89 1.91 17.78
N TYR A 91 -20.69 2.28 18.21
CA TYR A 91 -19.41 1.69 17.81
C TYR A 91 -19.42 0.19 18.15
N SER A 92 -20.06 -0.60 17.29
CA SER A 92 -20.04 -2.05 17.37
C SER A 92 -18.98 -2.58 16.42
N TYR A 93 -18.31 -3.63 16.87
CA TYR A 93 -17.37 -4.42 16.07
C TYR A 93 -17.90 -4.73 14.66
N ALA A 94 -19.19 -5.08 14.53
CA ALA A 94 -19.81 -5.42 13.25
C ALA A 94 -19.86 -4.23 12.28
N ASN A 95 -20.21 -3.04 12.78
CA ASN A 95 -20.22 -1.82 11.98
C ASN A 95 -18.80 -1.44 11.52
N ASP A 96 -17.81 -1.56 12.42
CA ASP A 96 -16.40 -1.32 12.10
C ASP A 96 -15.89 -2.26 11.00
N TYR A 97 -16.23 -3.54 11.10
CA TYR A 97 -15.90 -4.54 10.11
C TYR A 97 -16.56 -4.24 8.75
N GLU A 98 -17.84 -3.87 8.73
CA GLU A 98 -18.56 -3.53 7.49
C GLU A 98 -17.96 -2.31 6.79
N VAL A 99 -17.65 -1.25 7.56
CA VAL A 99 -17.02 -0.03 7.07
C VAL A 99 -15.68 -0.35 6.39
N ILE A 100 -14.80 -1.11 7.05
CA ILE A 100 -13.51 -1.48 6.47
C ILE A 100 -13.70 -2.42 5.27
N THR A 101 -14.68 -3.32 5.30
CA THR A 101 -14.99 -4.21 4.16
C THR A 101 -15.37 -3.42 2.92
N LYS A 102 -16.19 -2.36 3.05
CA LYS A 102 -16.56 -1.47 1.94
C LYS A 102 -15.33 -0.75 1.37
N LEU A 103 -14.48 -0.20 2.24
CA LEU A 103 -13.25 0.48 1.85
C LEU A 103 -12.23 -0.47 1.19
N LYS A 104 -12.08 -1.68 1.74
CA LYS A 104 -11.24 -2.75 1.18
C LYS A 104 -11.70 -3.12 -0.23
N ARG A 105 -13.01 -3.35 -0.42
CA ARG A 105 -13.57 -3.67 -1.73
C ARG A 105 -13.24 -2.60 -2.78
N PHE A 106 -13.28 -1.32 -2.40
CA PHE A 106 -12.85 -0.24 -3.28
C PHE A 106 -11.36 -0.33 -3.61
N ALA A 107 -10.49 -0.56 -2.61
CA ALA A 107 -9.04 -0.72 -2.82
C ALA A 107 -8.74 -1.91 -3.75
N ASP A 108 -9.37 -3.07 -3.52
CA ASP A 108 -9.21 -4.29 -4.33
C ASP A 108 -9.60 -4.07 -5.79
N ILE A 109 -10.71 -3.37 -6.05
CA ILE A 109 -11.19 -3.08 -7.42
C ILE A 109 -10.32 -2.05 -8.12
N SER A 110 -9.84 -1.03 -7.39
CA SER A 110 -9.07 0.07 -7.96
C SER A 110 -7.58 -0.24 -8.11
N GLY A 111 -7.06 -1.24 -7.40
CA GLY A 111 -5.63 -1.52 -7.34
C GLY A 111 -4.82 -0.43 -6.63
N VAL A 112 -5.49 0.40 -5.81
CA VAL A 112 -4.90 1.53 -5.10
C VAL A 112 -4.69 1.18 -3.63
N CYS A 113 -3.54 1.56 -3.06
CA CYS A 113 -3.32 1.45 -1.63
C CYS A 113 -4.21 2.46 -0.89
N LEU A 114 -5.05 2.00 0.02
CA LEU A 114 -5.91 2.84 0.84
C LEU A 114 -5.44 2.82 2.29
N LEU A 115 -4.86 3.92 2.76
CA LEU A 115 -4.41 4.10 4.13
C LEU A 115 -5.48 4.86 4.93
N VAL A 116 -6.01 4.24 5.97
CA VAL A 116 -7.06 4.83 6.80
C VAL A 116 -6.51 5.08 8.20
N VAL A 117 -6.50 6.35 8.62
CA VAL A 117 -6.05 6.75 9.96
C VAL A 117 -7.21 6.64 10.94
N HIS A 118 -6.99 5.89 12.01
CA HIS A 118 -7.95 5.72 13.09
C HIS A 118 -7.27 5.91 14.44
N HIS A 119 -7.92 6.66 15.34
CA HIS A 119 -7.41 6.84 16.69
C HIS A 119 -7.59 5.58 17.53
N THR A 120 -6.55 5.21 18.26
CA THR A 120 -6.67 4.20 19.31
C THR A 120 -7.40 4.79 20.51
N ARG A 121 -8.33 4.04 21.10
CA ARG A 121 -8.93 4.45 22.38
C ARG A 121 -7.90 4.27 23.49
N LYS A 122 -7.69 5.31 24.30
CA LYS A 122 -6.96 5.22 25.57
C LYS A 122 -7.97 5.02 26.69
N GLN A 123 -8.27 3.77 27.05
CA GLN A 123 -9.01 3.49 28.29
C GLN A 123 -8.43 2.26 28.99
N GLN A 124 -8.13 2.42 30.28
CA GLN A 124 -8.26 1.34 31.26
C GLN A 124 -9.74 0.95 31.24
N ALA A 125 -10.09 -0.23 30.75
CA ALA A 125 -11.47 -0.69 30.75
C ALA A 125 -11.68 -1.68 31.90
N ASP A 126 -12.65 -1.38 32.77
CA ASP A 126 -13.16 -2.29 33.80
C ASP A 126 -13.97 -3.46 33.20
N ASP A 127 -14.35 -3.37 31.92
CA ASP A 127 -15.15 -4.38 31.24
C ASP A 127 -14.38 -5.03 30.07
N LYS A 128 -14.21 -6.35 30.14
CA LYS A 128 -13.37 -7.14 29.22
C LYS A 128 -13.92 -7.15 27.79
N PHE A 129 -15.21 -6.87 27.61
CA PHE A 129 -15.85 -6.80 26.30
C PHE A 129 -15.60 -5.46 25.57
N ASP A 130 -15.39 -4.36 26.31
CA ASP A 130 -15.09 -3.05 25.71
C ASP A 130 -13.65 -2.94 25.18
N MET A 131 -12.72 -3.76 25.71
CA MET A 131 -11.35 -3.87 25.17
C MET A 131 -11.30 -4.54 23.79
N ILE A 132 -12.30 -5.34 23.42
CA ILE A 132 -12.32 -6.10 22.16
C ILE A 132 -12.88 -5.24 21.00
N SER A 133 -13.62 -4.17 21.31
CA SER A 133 -14.60 -3.58 20.38
C SER A 133 -14.08 -2.53 19.39
N GLY A 134 -12.85 -1.99 19.51
CA GLY A 134 -12.41 -0.87 18.64
C GLY A 134 -11.42 -1.22 17.53
N THR A 135 -10.48 -2.12 17.80
CA THR A 135 -9.33 -2.38 16.91
C THR A 135 -9.47 -3.71 16.18
N ASN A 136 -9.96 -4.75 16.84
CA ASN A 136 -10.01 -6.09 16.24
C ASN A 136 -10.95 -6.17 15.03
N GLY A 137 -12.06 -5.43 15.03
CA GLY A 137 -13.00 -5.40 13.90
C GLY A 137 -12.40 -4.71 12.67
N LEU A 138 -11.62 -3.66 12.89
CA LEU A 138 -10.91 -2.95 11.84
C LEU A 138 -9.76 -3.81 11.28
N LEU A 139 -8.98 -4.42 12.17
CA LEU A 139 -7.86 -5.31 11.82
C LEU A 139 -8.34 -6.58 11.12
N GLY A 140 -9.49 -7.12 11.53
CA GLY A 140 -10.05 -8.36 10.97
C GLY A 140 -10.42 -8.27 9.49
N ALA A 141 -10.73 -7.06 8.97
CA ALA A 141 -11.06 -6.86 7.56
C ALA A 141 -9.88 -6.29 6.74
N ALA A 142 -8.92 -5.61 7.36
CA ALA A 142 -7.77 -5.02 6.68
C ALA A 142 -6.74 -6.07 6.22
N ASP A 143 -5.92 -5.69 5.23
CA ASP A 143 -4.76 -6.50 4.77
C ASP A 143 -3.59 -6.43 5.74
N GLY A 144 -3.43 -5.30 6.40
CA GLY A 144 -2.44 -5.07 7.43
C GLY A 144 -2.74 -3.80 8.22
N ALA A 145 -1.92 -3.57 9.24
CA ALA A 145 -2.08 -2.42 10.12
C ALA A 145 -0.75 -1.95 10.69
N PHE A 146 -0.74 -0.65 10.96
CA PHE A 146 0.35 0.03 11.63
C PHE A 146 -0.16 0.63 12.93
N LEU A 147 0.50 0.31 14.04
CA LEU A 147 0.19 0.83 15.36
C LEU A 147 1.37 1.68 15.84
N LEU A 148 1.21 3.00 15.77
CA LEU A 148 2.18 3.97 16.26
C LEU A 148 1.93 4.26 17.74
N GLN A 149 2.92 4.01 18.59
CA GLN A 149 2.85 4.21 20.04
C GLN A 149 3.99 5.09 20.53
N LYS A 150 3.70 5.90 21.54
CA LYS A 150 4.68 6.69 22.29
C LYS A 150 4.49 6.36 23.76
N GLU A 151 5.57 6.17 24.50
CA GLU A 151 5.51 5.92 25.94
C GLU A 151 4.80 7.08 26.65
N ARG A 152 5.20 8.32 26.34
CA ARG A 152 4.50 9.53 26.75
C ARG A 152 4.13 10.38 25.54
N ARG A 153 3.03 11.13 25.67
CA ARG A 153 2.52 11.98 24.58
C ARG A 153 3.57 12.98 24.07
N ALA A 154 4.45 13.47 24.94
CA ALA A 154 5.47 14.46 24.64
C ALA A 154 6.79 13.88 24.12
N ASP A 155 7.00 12.55 24.14
CA ASP A 155 8.30 11.98 23.76
C ASP A 155 8.58 12.16 22.26
N ASN A 156 9.83 12.19 21.86
CA ASN A 156 10.19 12.17 20.44
C ASN A 156 10.47 10.75 19.92
N ALA A 157 10.55 9.78 20.82
CA ALA A 157 10.63 8.37 20.46
C ALA A 157 9.22 7.78 20.27
N ALA A 158 9.08 6.88 19.30
CA ALA A 158 7.88 6.08 19.07
C ALA A 158 8.24 4.68 18.59
N THR A 159 7.35 3.72 18.83
CA THR A 159 7.39 2.41 18.19
C THR A 159 6.28 2.32 17.15
N LEU A 160 6.58 1.75 16.00
CA LEU A 160 5.61 1.40 14.97
C LEU A 160 5.55 -0.12 14.86
N ASP A 161 4.48 -0.71 15.38
CA ASP A 161 4.18 -2.12 15.21
C ASP A 161 3.46 -2.32 13.89
N ILE A 162 3.95 -3.26 13.08
CA ILE A 162 3.46 -3.58 11.75
C ILE A 162 3.01 -5.02 11.77
N SER A 163 1.77 -5.27 11.35
CA SER A 163 1.24 -6.61 11.15
C SER A 163 0.47 -6.68 9.84
N GLY A 164 0.42 -7.86 9.22
CA GLY A 164 -0.39 -8.08 8.03
C GLY A 164 -0.52 -9.54 7.68
N ARG A 165 -1.46 -9.85 6.77
CA ARG A 165 -1.79 -11.24 6.40
C ARG A 165 -0.66 -11.94 5.66
N ASP A 166 0.03 -11.19 4.80
CA ASP A 166 1.03 -11.71 3.86
C ASP A 166 2.44 -11.19 4.15
N GLN A 167 2.66 -10.55 5.30
CA GLN A 167 3.96 -10.00 5.69
C GLN A 167 4.36 -10.43 7.11
N GLN A 168 5.67 -10.51 7.34
CA GLN A 168 6.19 -10.77 8.68
C GLN A 168 5.89 -9.57 9.60
N ASP A 169 5.39 -9.88 10.80
CA ASP A 169 5.24 -8.87 11.85
C ASP A 169 6.58 -8.19 12.14
N GLN A 170 6.55 -6.87 12.25
CA GLN A 170 7.74 -6.05 12.46
C GLN A 170 7.49 -4.97 13.50
N ARG A 171 8.54 -4.60 14.22
CA ARG A 171 8.56 -3.40 15.06
C ARG A 171 9.67 -2.48 14.60
N LEU A 172 9.31 -1.22 14.33
CA LEU A 172 10.24 -0.15 14.02
C LEU A 172 10.36 0.81 15.20
N TYR A 173 11.58 1.28 15.46
CA TYR A 173 11.85 2.32 16.45
C TYR A 173 12.12 3.61 15.70
N LEU A 174 11.30 4.62 16.00
CA LEU A 174 11.25 5.88 15.28
C LEU A 174 11.61 7.03 16.20
N LYS A 175 12.30 8.03 15.64
CA LYS A 175 12.56 9.31 16.30
C LYS A 175 11.95 10.44 15.49
N ARG A 176 11.22 11.33 16.15
CA ARG A 176 10.63 12.51 15.54
C ARG A 176 11.67 13.61 15.40
N ASP A 177 11.81 14.11 14.18
CA ASP A 177 12.47 15.38 13.90
C ASP A 177 11.47 16.52 14.17
N GLU A 178 11.78 17.40 15.12
CA GLU A 178 10.89 18.50 15.53
C GLU A 178 10.87 19.67 14.54
N GLU A 179 11.92 19.83 13.73
CA GLU A 179 12.03 20.91 12.76
C GLU A 179 11.23 20.57 11.50
N ARG A 180 11.51 19.40 10.92
CA ARG A 180 10.89 18.90 9.68
C ARG A 180 9.54 18.21 9.92
N LEU A 181 9.22 17.86 11.17
CA LEU A 181 8.01 17.12 11.55
C LEU A 181 7.89 15.74 10.90
N VAL A 182 9.03 15.10 10.63
CA VAL A 182 9.13 13.75 10.03
C VAL A 182 9.54 12.70 11.07
N TRP A 183 9.23 11.43 10.79
CA TRP A 183 9.73 10.30 11.57
C TRP A 183 10.96 9.70 10.89
N GLU A 184 12.06 9.60 11.62
CA GLU A 184 13.29 8.95 11.20
C GLU A 184 13.35 7.54 11.79
N LEU A 185 13.80 6.56 11.00
CA LEU A 185 14.00 5.20 11.46
C LEU A 185 15.33 5.10 12.21
N GLU A 186 15.30 4.77 13.49
CA GLU A 186 16.51 4.51 14.28
C GLU A 186 16.97 3.06 14.13
N ARG A 187 16.04 2.11 14.27
CA ARG A 187 16.32 0.68 14.10
C ARG A 187 15.07 -0.15 13.87
N ARG A 188 15.29 -1.36 13.35
CA ARG A 188 14.28 -2.41 13.22
C ARG A 188 14.50 -3.43 14.34
N GLU A 189 13.43 -3.98 14.91
CA GLU A 189 13.56 -5.06 15.89
C GLU A 189 14.02 -6.36 15.22
N THR A 190 13.43 -6.66 14.07
CA THR A 190 13.72 -7.85 13.27
C THR A 190 14.07 -7.40 11.86
N GLU A 191 15.10 -8.00 11.28
CA GLU A 191 15.37 -7.83 9.85
C GLU A 191 14.27 -8.51 9.03
N LEU A 192 13.91 -7.89 7.91
CA LEU A 192 13.01 -8.52 6.96
C LEU A 192 13.61 -9.82 6.47
N ARG A 193 12.81 -10.89 6.47
CA ARG A 193 13.18 -12.12 5.77
C ARG A 193 13.42 -11.81 4.30
N GLN A 194 14.67 -11.90 3.87
CA GLN A 194 15.01 -11.88 2.45
C GLN A 194 14.71 -13.26 1.87
N GLU A 195 13.90 -13.30 0.81
CA GLU A 195 13.76 -14.52 0.04
C GLU A 195 15.08 -14.85 -0.66
N PRO A 196 15.44 -16.14 -0.77
CA PRO A 196 16.59 -16.50 -1.58
C PRO A 196 16.39 -16.05 -3.04
N PRO A 197 17.49 -15.85 -3.79
CA PRO A 197 17.44 -15.64 -5.23
C PRO A 197 16.60 -16.72 -5.92
N ASP A 198 15.84 -16.33 -6.94
CA ASP A 198 15.00 -17.25 -7.71
C ASP A 198 15.59 -17.44 -9.11
N PRO A 199 16.28 -18.57 -9.39
CA PRO A 199 16.94 -18.82 -10.66
C PRO A 199 16.00 -18.75 -11.87
N VAL A 200 14.70 -19.02 -11.68
CA VAL A 200 13.71 -18.93 -12.76
C VAL A 200 13.42 -17.46 -13.09
N LEU A 201 13.33 -16.59 -12.09
CA LEU A 201 13.12 -15.16 -12.33
C LEU A 201 14.38 -14.52 -12.93
N GLU A 202 15.56 -14.91 -12.48
CA GLU A 202 16.84 -14.49 -13.08
C GLU A 202 16.94 -14.90 -14.55
N ALA A 203 16.55 -16.13 -14.89
CA ALA A 203 16.50 -16.59 -16.27
C ALA A 203 15.50 -15.77 -17.11
N VAL A 204 14.33 -15.44 -16.56
CA VAL A 204 13.35 -14.56 -17.22
C VAL A 204 13.93 -13.16 -17.43
N ALA A 205 14.64 -12.61 -16.45
CA ALA A 205 15.30 -11.33 -16.55
C ALA A 205 16.43 -11.32 -17.60
N ALA A 206 17.15 -12.43 -17.75
CA ALA A 206 18.16 -12.58 -18.79
C ALA A 206 17.55 -12.69 -20.21
N LEU A 207 16.29 -13.14 -20.33
CA LEU A 207 15.59 -13.26 -21.61
C LEU A 207 15.04 -11.91 -22.12
N VAL A 208 14.60 -11.04 -21.20
CA VAL A 208 13.95 -9.76 -21.50
C VAL A 208 14.89 -8.61 -21.12
N THR A 209 15.57 -8.05 -22.13
CA THR A 209 16.62 -7.03 -21.96
C THR A 209 16.24 -5.74 -22.69
N ALA A 210 17.06 -4.69 -22.56
CA ALA A 210 16.84 -3.43 -23.29
C ALA A 210 16.82 -3.64 -24.83
N GLU A 211 17.60 -4.58 -25.35
CA GLU A 211 17.65 -4.94 -26.78
C GLU A 211 16.45 -5.80 -27.21
N ARG A 212 15.82 -6.50 -26.26
CA ARG A 212 14.64 -7.36 -26.46
C ARG A 212 13.63 -7.11 -25.34
N PRO A 213 12.95 -5.95 -25.34
CA PRO A 213 12.16 -5.51 -24.20
C PRO A 213 10.82 -6.24 -24.09
N GLU A 214 10.43 -7.05 -25.08
CA GLU A 214 9.18 -7.79 -25.06
C GLU A 214 9.40 -9.24 -25.47
N TRP A 215 8.79 -10.17 -24.74
CA TRP A 215 8.68 -11.58 -25.12
C TRP A 215 7.21 -12.02 -25.08
N ARG A 216 6.80 -12.81 -26.08
CA ARG A 216 5.46 -13.41 -26.15
C ARG A 216 5.54 -14.86 -26.60
N GLY A 217 4.69 -15.68 -26.01
CA GLY A 217 4.53 -17.07 -26.42
C GLY A 217 3.74 -17.88 -25.40
N THR A 218 3.71 -19.19 -25.59
CA THR A 218 3.13 -20.16 -24.68
C THR A 218 4.10 -20.50 -23.55
N ALA A 219 3.60 -21.07 -22.46
CA ALA A 219 4.46 -21.55 -21.38
C ALA A 219 5.48 -22.59 -21.85
N THR A 220 5.16 -23.38 -22.89
CA THR A 220 6.08 -24.38 -23.47
C THR A 220 7.23 -23.71 -24.19
N GLU A 221 6.94 -22.70 -25.01
CA GLU A 221 7.97 -21.93 -25.71
C GLU A 221 8.84 -21.15 -24.71
N LEU A 222 8.25 -20.66 -23.62
CA LEU A 222 9.02 -19.99 -22.57
C LEU A 222 9.98 -20.93 -21.86
N VAL A 223 9.54 -22.13 -21.47
CA VAL A 223 10.43 -23.14 -20.88
C VAL A 223 11.60 -23.46 -21.80
N ALA A 224 11.33 -23.63 -23.10
CA ALA A 224 12.36 -23.90 -24.09
C ALA A 224 13.33 -22.72 -24.27
N ALA A 225 12.82 -21.49 -24.32
CA ALA A 225 13.62 -20.27 -24.44
C ALA A 225 14.52 -20.03 -23.21
N LEU A 226 14.04 -20.37 -22.02
CA LEU A 226 14.79 -20.25 -20.77
C LEU A 226 15.76 -21.43 -20.54
N GLY A 227 15.66 -22.51 -21.32
CA GLY A 227 16.48 -23.71 -21.15
C GLY A 227 16.25 -24.43 -19.81
N LEU A 228 15.05 -24.30 -19.22
CA LEU A 228 14.74 -24.87 -17.91
C LEU A 228 14.21 -26.30 -18.02
N ASP A 229 14.67 -27.19 -17.15
CA ASP A 229 14.06 -28.51 -16.98
C ASP A 229 12.88 -28.44 -16.00
N MET A 230 11.74 -27.96 -16.48
CA MET A 230 10.50 -27.91 -15.70
C MET A 230 9.25 -27.98 -16.56
N LYS A 231 8.12 -28.38 -15.95
CA LYS A 231 6.84 -28.44 -16.65
C LYS A 231 6.31 -27.03 -16.98
N PRO A 232 5.80 -26.77 -18.20
CA PRO A 232 5.27 -25.45 -18.60
C PRO A 232 4.22 -24.87 -17.63
N ASN A 233 3.31 -25.70 -17.15
CA ASN A 233 2.29 -25.34 -16.16
C ASN A 233 2.88 -24.97 -14.79
N ALA A 234 4.00 -25.58 -14.38
CA ALA A 234 4.70 -25.20 -13.15
C ALA A 234 5.37 -23.82 -13.31
N LEU A 235 5.96 -23.53 -14.48
CA LEU A 235 6.51 -22.21 -14.79
C LEU A 235 5.41 -21.15 -14.74
N ALA A 236 4.29 -21.36 -15.43
CA ALA A 236 3.18 -20.41 -15.44
C ALA A 236 2.62 -20.15 -14.03
N MET A 237 2.45 -21.19 -13.20
CA MET A 237 2.03 -21.01 -11.80
C MET A 237 3.05 -20.19 -10.99
N ARG A 238 4.35 -20.46 -11.16
CA ARG A 238 5.42 -19.72 -10.47
C ARG A 238 5.42 -18.25 -10.88
N LEU A 239 5.30 -17.94 -12.17
CA LEU A 239 5.22 -16.57 -12.67
C LEU A 239 3.97 -15.84 -12.18
N ASN A 240 2.80 -16.52 -12.11
CA ASN A 240 1.59 -15.91 -11.54
C ASN A 240 1.76 -15.50 -10.07
N VAL A 241 2.41 -16.34 -9.25
CA VAL A 241 2.63 -16.06 -7.83
C VAL A 241 3.72 -15.00 -7.63
N ARG A 242 4.75 -15.02 -8.46
CA ARG A 242 5.95 -14.16 -8.33
C ARG A 242 5.97 -12.98 -9.31
N ALA A 243 4.85 -12.66 -9.95
CA ALA A 243 4.73 -11.54 -10.89
C ALA A 243 5.12 -10.20 -10.23
N TRP A 244 4.74 -10.02 -8.96
CA TRP A 244 5.12 -8.84 -8.17
C TRP A 244 6.64 -8.71 -8.06
N ARG A 245 7.35 -9.83 -7.87
CA ARG A 245 8.81 -9.88 -7.70
C ARG A 245 9.52 -9.60 -9.02
N LEU A 246 8.98 -10.10 -10.14
CA LEU A 246 9.46 -9.74 -11.48
C LEU A 246 9.32 -8.24 -11.76
N SER A 247 8.16 -7.66 -11.44
CA SER A 247 7.94 -6.23 -11.61
C SER A 247 8.80 -5.39 -10.68
N TYR A 248 9.02 -5.84 -9.43
CA TYR A 248 9.74 -5.08 -8.41
C TYR A 248 11.26 -5.17 -8.56
N GLU A 249 11.81 -6.38 -8.67
CA GLU A 249 13.27 -6.60 -8.69
C GLU A 249 13.88 -6.47 -10.08
N TYR A 250 13.12 -6.77 -11.15
CA TYR A 250 13.64 -6.86 -12.51
C TYR A 250 12.95 -5.90 -13.50
N HIS A 251 11.98 -5.10 -13.03
CA HIS A 251 11.17 -4.22 -13.88
C HIS A 251 10.49 -4.94 -15.05
N ILE A 252 10.10 -6.21 -14.87
CA ILE A 252 9.42 -6.99 -15.91
C ILE A 252 7.96 -7.18 -15.53
N HIS A 253 7.08 -6.63 -16.37
CA HIS A 253 5.64 -6.85 -16.27
C HIS A 253 5.24 -8.18 -16.92
N TYR A 254 4.55 -9.02 -16.16
CA TYR A 254 4.08 -10.32 -16.59
C TYR A 254 2.56 -10.31 -16.78
N GLU A 255 2.10 -10.76 -17.94
CA GLU A 255 0.68 -10.93 -18.25
C GLU A 255 0.42 -12.35 -18.77
N SER A 256 -0.69 -12.93 -18.33
CA SER A 256 -1.17 -14.21 -18.84
C SER A 256 -2.63 -14.09 -19.30
N ALA A 257 -2.87 -14.32 -20.60
CA ALA A 257 -4.19 -14.27 -21.20
C ALA A 257 -4.58 -15.62 -21.81
N ARG A 258 -5.89 -15.95 -21.77
CA ARG A 258 -6.40 -17.14 -22.47
C ARG A 258 -6.72 -16.76 -23.91
N THR A 259 -6.12 -17.47 -24.86
CA THR A 259 -6.35 -17.33 -26.30
C THR A 259 -6.97 -18.61 -26.85
N HIS A 260 -7.42 -18.57 -28.12
CA HIS A 260 -7.95 -19.74 -28.81
C HIS A 260 -6.91 -20.86 -29.00
N ALA A 261 -5.62 -20.53 -28.96
CA ALA A 261 -4.49 -21.46 -29.07
C ALA A 261 -3.94 -21.94 -27.70
N GLY A 262 -4.51 -21.47 -26.58
CA GLY A 262 -4.04 -21.77 -25.22
C GLY A 262 -3.74 -20.53 -24.39
N ARG A 263 -3.07 -20.68 -23.24
CA ARG A 263 -2.61 -19.53 -22.45
C ARG A 263 -1.38 -18.90 -23.10
N SER A 264 -1.49 -17.62 -23.45
CA SER A 264 -0.37 -16.79 -23.90
C SER A 264 0.22 -16.06 -22.71
N ILE A 265 1.54 -16.04 -22.63
CA ILE A 265 2.33 -15.25 -21.70
C ILE A 265 2.91 -14.06 -22.46
N LYS A 266 2.89 -12.89 -21.85
CA LYS A 266 3.62 -11.70 -22.28
C LYS A 266 4.53 -11.24 -21.14
N LEU A 267 5.78 -10.94 -21.47
CA LEU A 267 6.74 -10.31 -20.58
C LEU A 267 7.17 -9.00 -21.24
N THR A 268 7.16 -7.90 -20.49
CA THR A 268 7.54 -6.58 -20.98
C THR A 268 8.50 -5.93 -20.00
N LEU A 269 9.66 -5.47 -20.46
CA LEU A 269 10.54 -4.61 -19.70
C LEU A 269 9.88 -3.24 -19.57
N GLU A 270 9.63 -2.82 -18.34
CA GLU A 270 9.22 -1.46 -18.02
C GLU A 270 10.47 -0.61 -17.76
N GLU A 271 10.48 0.63 -18.23
CA GLU A 271 11.53 1.56 -17.83
C GLU A 271 11.48 1.77 -16.31
N PRO A 272 12.62 1.84 -15.61
CA PRO A 272 12.64 2.25 -14.21
C PRO A 272 11.95 3.61 -14.11
N GLN A 273 10.79 3.67 -13.47
CA GLN A 273 10.14 4.94 -13.18
C GLN A 273 11.04 5.69 -12.19
N ALA A 274 11.71 6.74 -12.70
CA ALA A 274 12.59 7.64 -11.95
C ALA A 274 11.85 8.35 -10.80
#